data_AF-A0A5D4KC30-F1
#
_entry.id   AF-A0A5D4KC30-F1
#
_cell.length_a   1.000
_cell.length_b   1.000
_cell.length_c   1.000
_cell.angle_alpha   90.00
_cell.angle_beta   90.00
_cell.angle_gamma   90.00
#
_symmetry.space_group_name_H-M   'P 1'
#
loop_
_entity.id
_entity.type
_entity.pdbx_description
1 polymer ?
#
loop_
_entity_poly.entity_id
_entity_poly.type
_entity_poly.pdbx_seq_one_letter_code
_entity_poly.pdbx_strand_id
1 'polypeptide(L)'
;MKFLVLLHVLSAFIGVGPTFFAHVLARKKQTADQLRHTLVLGAHLEKFPKIGGTLAVITGLILFFAGEYGAFTQVWILGSLILYVLIQIIVIGFVTPNSSHLRKWLDAPENKDVTGELPEEAQNYLNNMNGYFYLASTLGVLLFIFMILKP
;
A
#
# COMPACT_ATOMS: atom_id res chain seq x y z
N MET A 1 -11.84 25.97 -1.29
CA MET A 1 -12.07 24.64 -1.90
C MET A 1 -10.89 24.09 -2.70
N LYS A 2 -10.32 24.82 -3.68
CA LYS A 2 -9.22 24.29 -4.53
C LYS A 2 -8.00 23.74 -3.76
N PHE A 3 -7.58 24.44 -2.70
CA PHE A 3 -6.46 24.00 -1.85
C PHE A 3 -6.76 22.69 -1.10
N LEU A 4 -7.99 22.52 -0.60
CA LEU A 4 -8.39 21.30 0.08
C LEU A 4 -8.46 20.10 -0.88
N VAL A 5 -8.91 20.33 -2.13
CA VAL A 5 -8.87 19.32 -3.19
C VAL A 5 -7.42 18.93 -3.51
N LEU A 6 -6.53 19.91 -3.66
CA LEU A 6 -5.10 19.64 -3.88
C LEU A 6 -4.52 18.81 -2.75
N LEU A 7 -4.77 19.20 -1.50
CA LEU A 7 -4.30 18.48 -0.31
C LEU A 7 -4.84 17.04 -0.30
N HIS A 8 -6.11 16.83 -0.62
CA HIS A 8 -6.73 15.51 -0.68
C HIS A 8 -6.06 14.60 -1.72
N VAL A 9 -5.91 15.09 -2.95
CA VAL A 9 -5.30 14.33 -4.05
C VAL A 9 -3.83 14.02 -3.78
N LEU A 10 -3.06 14.99 -3.29
CA LEU A 10 -1.65 14.76 -2.92
C LEU A 10 -1.52 13.78 -1.75
N SER A 11 -2.41 13.86 -0.75
CA SER A 11 -2.40 12.90 0.37
C SER A 11 -2.65 11.47 -0.10
N ALA A 12 -3.60 11.28 -1.02
CA ALA A 12 -3.86 9.98 -1.63
C ALA A 12 -2.67 9.50 -2.46
N PHE A 13 -2.06 10.38 -3.27
CA PHE A 13 -0.90 10.04 -4.11
C PHE A 13 0.31 9.62 -3.27
N ILE A 14 0.64 10.39 -2.24
CA ILE A 14 1.75 10.10 -1.31
C ILE A 14 1.46 8.84 -0.50
N GLY A 15 0.21 8.63 -0.08
CA GLY A 15 -0.19 7.47 0.71
C GLY A 15 -0.11 6.16 -0.08
N VAL A 16 -0.60 6.14 -1.32
CA VAL A 16 -0.62 4.95 -2.19
C VAL A 16 0.72 4.75 -2.91
N GLY A 17 1.50 5.81 -3.11
CA GLY A 17 2.79 5.83 -3.82
C GLY A 17 3.73 4.65 -3.55
N PRO A 18 4.01 4.27 -2.29
CA PRO A 18 4.91 3.16 -2.00
C PRO A 18 4.50 1.81 -2.59
N THR A 19 3.21 1.58 -2.82
CA THR A 19 2.74 0.31 -3.41
C THR A 19 3.36 0.06 -4.78
N PHE A 20 3.57 1.13 -5.57
CA PHE A 20 4.17 1.08 -6.91
C PHE A 20 5.68 0.77 -6.92
N PHE A 21 6.34 0.86 -5.77
CA PHE A 21 7.78 0.62 -5.65
C PHE A 21 8.11 -0.57 -4.77
N ALA A 22 7.20 -0.97 -3.88
CA ALA A 22 7.45 -2.04 -2.93
C ALA A 22 7.77 -3.38 -3.60
N HIS A 23 7.13 -3.71 -4.73
CA HIS A 23 7.44 -4.91 -5.51
C HIS A 23 8.81 -4.85 -6.23
N VAL A 24 9.32 -3.64 -6.52
CA VAL A 24 10.67 -3.45 -7.08
C VAL A 24 11.72 -3.68 -5.99
N LEU A 25 11.41 -3.24 -4.77
CA LEU A 25 12.27 -3.39 -3.62
C LEU A 25 12.34 -4.85 -3.15
N ALA A 26 11.18 -5.53 -3.09
CA ALA A 26 11.01 -6.94 -2.75
C ALA A 26 11.17 -7.86 -3.98
N ARG A 27 12.22 -7.67 -4.76
CA ARG A 27 12.44 -8.42 -6.01
C ARG A 27 12.70 -9.91 -5.77
N LYS A 28 12.49 -10.72 -6.82
CA LYS A 28 12.84 -12.15 -6.78
C LYS A 28 14.35 -12.35 -6.62
N LYS A 29 14.76 -13.49 -6.06
CA LYS A 29 16.16 -13.93 -5.91
C LYS A 29 17.01 -13.04 -4.99
N GLN A 30 16.41 -12.37 -4.02
CA GLN A 30 17.17 -11.71 -2.95
C GLN A 30 17.75 -12.74 -1.99
N THR A 31 18.98 -12.51 -1.53
CA THR A 31 19.54 -13.29 -0.41
C THR A 31 18.81 -12.92 0.89
N ALA A 32 18.92 -13.76 1.92
CA ALA A 32 18.32 -13.50 3.24
C ALA A 32 18.73 -12.12 3.81
N ASP A 33 19.99 -11.73 3.67
CA ASP A 33 20.49 -10.42 4.14
C ASP A 33 19.89 -9.25 3.37
N GLN A 34 19.82 -9.36 2.04
CA GLN A 34 19.16 -8.34 1.21
C GLN A 34 17.68 -8.20 1.59
N LEU A 35 17.03 -9.31 1.95
CA LEU A 35 15.63 -9.32 2.35
C LEU A 35 15.42 -8.68 3.73
N ARG A 36 16.32 -8.91 4.70
CA ARG A 36 16.32 -8.19 5.99
C ARG A 36 16.35 -6.67 5.78
N HIS A 37 17.26 -6.18 4.95
CA HIS A 37 17.32 -4.76 4.58
C HIS A 37 16.04 -4.28 3.87
N THR A 38 15.49 -5.09 2.98
CA THR A 38 14.25 -4.78 2.25
C THR A 38 13.07 -4.64 3.19
N LEU A 39 12.92 -5.53 4.19
CA LEU A 39 11.83 -5.47 5.16
C LEU A 39 11.95 -4.27 6.09
N VAL A 40 13.17 -3.87 6.46
CA VAL A 40 13.40 -2.62 7.21
C VAL A 40 12.91 -1.42 6.40
N LEU A 41 13.27 -1.33 5.11
CA LEU A 41 12.81 -0.24 4.25
C LEU A 41 11.29 -0.33 3.99
N GLY A 42 10.74 -1.53 3.83
CA GLY A 42 9.30 -1.77 3.74
C GLY A 42 8.53 -1.22 4.95
N ALA A 43 9.04 -1.43 6.16
CA ALA A 43 8.43 -0.89 7.38
C ALA A 43 8.43 0.67 7.42
N HIS A 44 9.41 1.31 6.78
CA HIS A 44 9.41 2.77 6.61
C HIS A 44 8.37 3.20 5.57
N LEU A 45 8.28 2.47 4.46
CA LEU A 45 7.30 2.72 3.40
C LEU A 45 5.86 2.54 3.87
N GLU A 46 5.58 1.65 4.82
CA GLU A 46 4.25 1.49 5.42
C GLU A 46 3.75 2.72 6.21
N LYS A 47 4.62 3.67 6.56
CA LYS A 47 4.20 4.91 7.24
C LYS A 47 3.42 5.84 6.32
N PHE A 48 3.74 5.83 5.03
CA PHE A 48 3.08 6.66 4.02
C PHE A 48 1.58 6.35 3.87
N PRO A 49 1.13 5.10 3.65
CA PRO A 49 -0.30 4.81 3.56
C PRO A 49 -1.03 5.08 4.88
N LYS A 50 -0.37 4.93 6.04
CA LYS A 50 -0.97 5.27 7.34
C LYS A 50 -1.20 6.77 7.48
N ILE A 51 -0.22 7.60 7.13
CA ILE A 51 -0.32 9.07 7.25
C ILE A 51 -1.14 9.66 6.09
N GLY A 52 -0.68 9.45 4.85
CA GLY A 52 -1.31 9.97 3.65
C GLY A 52 -2.71 9.42 3.44
N GLY A 53 -2.95 8.15 3.76
CA GLY A 53 -4.29 7.57 3.72
C GLY A 53 -5.23 8.21 4.75
N THR A 54 -4.80 8.37 6.01
CA THR A 54 -5.61 9.04 7.03
C THR A 54 -5.95 10.48 6.61
N LEU A 55 -4.96 11.22 6.10
CA LEU A 55 -5.17 12.58 5.59
C LEU A 55 -6.14 12.60 4.40
N ALA A 56 -6.03 11.64 3.47
CA ALA A 56 -6.95 11.52 2.35
C ALA A 56 -8.40 11.28 2.83
N VAL A 57 -8.62 10.42 3.81
CA VAL A 57 -9.96 10.18 4.38
C VAL A 57 -10.51 11.45 5.03
N ILE A 58 -9.75 12.06 5.94
CA ILE A 58 -10.20 13.26 6.67
C ILE A 58 -10.53 14.38 5.70
N THR A 59 -9.62 14.69 4.77
CA THR A 59 -9.83 15.74 3.78
C THR A 59 -10.96 15.41 2.81
N GLY A 60 -11.16 14.13 2.46
CA GLY A 60 -12.26 13.67 1.62
C GLY A 60 -13.62 13.86 2.29
N LEU A 61 -13.73 13.54 3.59
CA LEU A 61 -14.94 13.80 4.37
C LEU A 61 -15.22 15.30 4.48
N ILE A 62 -14.21 16.12 4.77
CA ILE A 62 -14.38 17.59 4.82
C ILE A 62 -14.84 18.11 3.45
N LEU A 63 -14.26 17.63 2.35
CA LEU A 63 -14.70 18.01 1.01
C LEU A 63 -16.15 17.65 0.75
N PHE A 64 -16.57 16.44 1.12
CA PHE A 64 -17.94 15.99 0.93
C PHE A 64 -18.95 16.83 1.73
N PHE A 65 -18.68 17.11 3.01
CA PHE A 65 -19.60 17.88 3.84
C PHE A 65 -19.58 19.39 3.59
N ALA A 66 -18.43 19.95 3.20
CA ALA A 66 -18.27 21.39 2.97
C ALA A 66 -18.45 21.81 1.51
N GLY A 67 -18.53 20.86 0.58
CA GLY A 67 -18.64 21.12 -0.86
C GLY A 67 -19.96 20.65 -1.45
N GLU A 68 -20.34 21.25 -2.57
CA GLU A 68 -21.51 20.86 -3.35
C GLU A 68 -21.15 19.71 -4.32
N TYR A 69 -20.70 18.58 -3.78
CA TYR A 69 -20.33 17.42 -4.61
C TYR A 69 -21.54 16.56 -5.02
N GLY A 70 -22.74 16.84 -4.50
CA GLY A 70 -23.95 16.09 -4.82
C GLY A 70 -24.10 14.82 -3.98
N ALA A 71 -24.80 13.82 -4.52
CA ALA A 71 -25.12 12.60 -3.78
C ALA A 71 -23.86 11.73 -3.54
N PHE A 72 -23.73 11.20 -2.32
CA PHE A 72 -22.64 10.29 -1.96
C PHE A 72 -22.56 9.03 -2.85
N THR A 73 -23.68 8.64 -3.45
CA THR A 73 -23.82 7.47 -4.33
C THR A 73 -23.26 7.69 -5.74
N GLN A 74 -22.73 8.88 -6.04
CA GLN A 74 -22.00 9.10 -7.29
C GLN A 74 -20.87 8.10 -7.43
N VAL A 75 -20.76 7.52 -8.62
CA VAL A 75 -19.82 6.43 -8.91
C VAL A 75 -18.39 6.82 -8.57
N TRP A 76 -17.97 8.05 -8.84
CA TRP A 76 -16.61 8.49 -8.51
C TRP A 76 -16.35 8.65 -7.00
N ILE A 77 -17.34 9.08 -6.21
CA ILE A 77 -17.20 9.23 -4.75
C ILE A 77 -17.18 7.85 -4.10
N LEU A 78 -18.24 7.07 -4.32
CA LEU A 78 -18.40 5.75 -3.69
C LEU A 78 -17.32 4.78 -4.19
N GLY A 79 -17.05 4.78 -5.49
CA GLY A 79 -16.02 3.93 -6.08
C GLY A 79 -14.62 4.28 -5.59
N SER A 80 -14.27 5.57 -5.47
CA SER A 80 -12.98 5.96 -4.87
C SER A 80 -12.86 5.51 -3.43
N LEU A 81 -13.93 5.64 -2.63
CA LEU A 81 -13.91 5.20 -1.24
C LEU A 81 -13.76 3.68 -1.13
N ILE A 82 -14.48 2.91 -1.93
CA ILE A 82 -14.37 1.44 -1.97
C ILE A 82 -12.95 1.03 -2.36
N LEU A 83 -12.42 1.59 -3.45
CA LEU A 83 -11.05 1.31 -3.91
C LEU A 83 -10.03 1.64 -2.82
N TYR A 84 -10.17 2.79 -2.16
CA TYR A 84 -9.31 3.18 -1.05
C TYR A 84 -9.36 2.16 0.10
N VAL A 85 -10.55 1.77 0.56
CA VAL A 85 -10.71 0.79 1.65
C VAL A 85 -10.11 -0.56 1.27
N LEU A 86 -10.32 -1.02 0.04
CA LEU A 86 -9.73 -2.27 -0.45
C LEU A 86 -8.19 -2.21 -0.44
N ILE A 87 -7.60 -1.10 -0.88
CA ILE A 87 -6.14 -0.90 -0.82
C ILE A 87 -5.65 -1.00 0.64
N GLN A 88 -6.34 -0.34 1.59
CA GLN A 88 -5.96 -0.41 3.00
C GLN A 88 -6.06 -1.83 3.56
N ILE A 89 -7.12 -2.57 3.22
CA ILE A 89 -7.28 -3.98 3.61
C ILE A 89 -6.15 -4.83 3.03
N ILE A 90 -5.79 -4.66 1.75
CA ILE A 90 -4.70 -5.40 1.13
C ILE A 90 -3.36 -5.11 1.81
N VAL A 91 -3.04 -3.83 2.02
CA VAL A 91 -1.75 -3.44 2.60
C VAL A 91 -1.68 -3.83 4.08
N ILE A 92 -2.63 -3.40 4.91
CA ILE A 92 -2.57 -3.62 6.36
C ILE A 92 -2.95 -5.07 6.71
N GLY A 93 -3.95 -5.62 6.03
CA GLY A 93 -4.51 -6.95 6.33
C GLY A 93 -3.75 -8.12 5.71
N PHE A 94 -3.03 -7.92 4.60
CA PHE A 94 -2.32 -9.01 3.91
C PHE A 94 -0.82 -8.78 3.75
N VAL A 95 -0.38 -7.60 3.28
CA VAL A 95 1.05 -7.31 3.12
C VAL A 95 1.78 -7.30 4.46
N THR A 96 1.30 -6.50 5.43
CA THR A 96 1.97 -6.34 6.73
C THR A 96 2.12 -7.68 7.49
N PRO A 97 1.11 -8.57 7.56
CA PRO A 97 1.29 -9.89 8.15
C PRO A 97 2.32 -10.75 7.43
N ASN A 98 2.28 -10.83 6.08
CA ASN A 98 3.26 -11.61 5.32
C ASN A 98 4.69 -11.09 5.52
N SER A 99 4.88 -9.76 5.54
CA SER A 99 6.15 -9.11 5.87
C SER A 99 6.63 -9.49 7.29
N SER A 100 5.72 -9.51 8.27
CA SER A 100 6.03 -9.94 9.63
C SER A 100 6.42 -11.42 9.73
N HIS A 101 5.73 -12.30 9.01
CA HIS A 101 6.02 -13.73 9.01
C HIS A 101 7.39 -13.99 8.39
N LEU A 102 7.66 -13.37 7.24
CA LEU A 102 8.96 -13.43 6.58
C LEU A 102 10.08 -12.88 7.46
N ARG A 103 9.84 -11.78 8.18
CA ARG A 103 10.81 -11.24 9.14
C ARG A 103 11.10 -12.21 10.28
N LYS A 104 10.06 -12.78 10.89
CA LYS A 104 10.23 -13.78 11.97
C LYS A 104 11.01 -14.99 11.49
N TRP A 105 10.72 -15.45 10.27
CA TRP A 105 11.44 -16.55 9.64
C TRP A 105 12.93 -16.21 9.46
N LEU A 106 13.24 -15.00 8.95
CA LEU A 106 14.63 -14.55 8.77
C LEU A 106 15.37 -14.37 10.10
N ASP A 107 14.69 -13.94 11.15
CA ASP A 107 15.33 -13.65 12.45
C ASP A 107 15.46 -14.91 13.33
N ALA A 108 14.83 -16.03 12.94
CA ALA A 108 14.89 -17.31 13.65
C ALA A 108 16.33 -17.86 13.69
N PRO A 109 16.85 -18.32 14.85
CA PRO A 109 18.21 -18.84 14.99
C PRO A 109 18.60 -19.91 13.97
N GLU A 110 17.67 -20.82 13.66
CA GLU A 110 17.81 -21.92 12.72
C GLU A 110 17.98 -21.47 11.25
N ASN A 111 17.56 -20.24 10.92
CA ASN A 111 17.61 -19.69 9.56
C ASN A 111 18.72 -18.63 9.39
N LYS A 112 19.54 -18.39 10.41
CA LYS A 112 20.60 -17.36 10.38
C LYS A 112 21.68 -17.65 9.35
N ASP A 113 21.99 -18.92 9.12
CA ASP A 113 23.08 -19.36 8.23
C ASP A 113 22.62 -19.51 6.76
N VAL A 114 21.35 -19.21 6.45
CA VAL A 114 20.84 -19.22 5.08
C VAL A 114 21.42 -18.03 4.31
N THR A 115 22.47 -18.29 3.54
CA THR A 115 23.17 -17.27 2.73
C THR A 115 22.85 -17.37 1.24
N GLY A 116 22.24 -18.47 0.80
CA GLY A 116 21.89 -18.78 -0.59
C GLY A 116 20.45 -18.46 -0.98
N GLU A 117 19.87 -19.28 -1.84
CA GLU A 117 18.45 -19.16 -2.24
C GLU A 117 17.52 -19.36 -1.05
N LEU A 118 16.42 -18.60 -1.03
CA LEU A 118 15.42 -18.70 0.02
C LEU A 118 14.70 -20.06 -0.09
N PRO A 119 14.53 -20.77 1.04
CA PRO A 119 13.64 -21.93 1.11
C PRO A 119 12.23 -21.57 0.66
N GLU A 120 11.49 -22.58 0.19
CA GLU A 120 10.17 -22.42 -0.41
C GLU A 120 9.19 -21.65 0.50
N GLU A 121 9.23 -21.89 1.81
CA GLU A 121 8.39 -21.19 2.79
C GLU A 121 8.63 -19.67 2.77
N ALA A 122 9.88 -19.22 2.86
CA ALA A 122 10.24 -17.82 2.82
C ALA A 122 9.93 -17.18 1.46
N GLN A 123 10.16 -17.94 0.38
CA GLN A 123 9.85 -17.52 -0.98
C GLN A 123 8.34 -17.32 -1.19
N ASN A 124 7.50 -18.13 -0.55
CA ASN A 124 6.04 -18.00 -0.60
C ASN A 124 5.55 -16.72 0.08
N TYR A 125 6.07 -16.36 1.26
CA TYR A 125 5.73 -15.08 1.89
C TYR A 125 6.11 -13.88 1.00
N LEU A 126 7.30 -13.92 0.40
CA LEU A 126 7.77 -12.88 -0.52
C LEU A 126 6.88 -12.78 -1.78
N ASN A 127 6.53 -13.91 -2.39
CA ASN A 127 5.67 -13.95 -3.58
C ASN A 127 4.26 -13.43 -3.29
N ASN A 128 3.68 -13.84 -2.16
CA ASN A 128 2.36 -13.37 -1.72
C ASN A 128 2.37 -11.86 -1.51
N MET A 129 3.37 -11.36 -0.77
CA MET A 129 3.54 -9.93 -0.51
C MET A 129 3.62 -9.12 -1.81
N ASN A 130 4.40 -9.59 -2.79
CA ASN A 130 4.50 -8.97 -4.11
C ASN A 130 3.18 -8.99 -4.88
N GLY A 131 2.46 -10.12 -4.88
CA GLY A 131 1.15 -10.24 -5.51
C GLY A 131 0.16 -9.21 -4.95
N TYR A 132 0.12 -9.06 -3.63
CA TYR A 132 -0.70 -8.06 -2.96
C TYR A 132 -0.27 -6.63 -3.29
N PHE A 133 1.03 -6.34 -3.40
CA PHE A 133 1.49 -5.02 -3.84
C PHE A 133 1.06 -4.70 -5.27
N TYR A 134 1.19 -5.64 -6.22
CA TYR A 134 0.71 -5.42 -7.59
C TYR A 134 -0.81 -5.19 -7.65
N LEU A 135 -1.58 -5.93 -6.85
CA LEU A 135 -3.01 -5.71 -6.73
C LEU A 135 -3.31 -4.32 -6.17
N ALA A 136 -2.66 -3.92 -5.08
CA ALA A 136 -2.81 -2.61 -4.47
C ALA A 136 -2.44 -1.46 -5.43
N SER A 137 -1.35 -1.61 -6.19
CA SER A 137 -0.94 -0.65 -7.23
C SER A 137 -1.97 -0.53 -8.34
N THR A 138 -2.52 -1.66 -8.80
CA THR A 138 -3.56 -1.68 -9.84
C THR A 138 -4.80 -0.92 -9.36
N LEU A 139 -5.27 -1.21 -8.14
CA LEU A 139 -6.37 -0.48 -7.52
C LEU A 139 -6.02 1.00 -7.31
N GLY A 140 -4.77 1.32 -6.99
CA GLY A 140 -4.26 2.69 -6.87
C GLY A 140 -4.36 3.49 -8.17
N VAL A 141 -4.05 2.86 -9.31
CA VAL A 141 -4.26 3.49 -10.64
C VAL A 141 -5.74 3.77 -10.87
N LEU A 142 -6.63 2.81 -10.60
CA LEU A 142 -8.07 3.00 -10.74
C LEU A 142 -8.58 4.12 -9.82
N LEU A 143 -8.07 4.20 -8.59
CA LEU A 143 -8.40 5.26 -7.64
C LEU A 143 -8.01 6.63 -8.21
N PHE A 144 -6.81 6.76 -8.78
CA PHE A 144 -6.37 8.02 -9.39
C PHE A 144 -7.19 8.38 -10.63
N ILE A 145 -7.57 7.40 -11.45
CA ILE A 145 -8.49 7.63 -12.58
C ILE A 145 -9.81 8.23 -12.06
N PHE A 146 -10.39 7.67 -11.00
CA PHE A 146 -11.64 8.19 -10.42
C PHE A 146 -11.48 9.60 -9.84
N MET A 147 -10.33 9.90 -9.21
CA MET A 147 -10.07 11.22 -8.64
C MET A 147 -9.81 12.30 -9.69
N ILE A 148 -9.16 11.95 -10.81
CA ILE A 148 -8.77 12.88 -11.87
C ILE A 148 -9.89 13.10 -12.88
N LEU A 149 -10.55 12.02 -13.32
CA LEU A 149 -11.61 12.08 -14.34
C LEU A 149 -13.00 12.35 -13.74
N LYS A 150 -13.08 12.72 -12.46
CA LYS A 150 -14.35 13.12 -11.86
C LYS A 150 -14.96 14.28 -12.66
N PRO A 151 -16.26 14.23 -12.99
CA PRO A 151 -16.94 15.31 -13.70
C PRO A 151 -17.16 16.55 -12.81
#